data_AF-A0A964QWZ8-F1
#
_entry.id   AF-A0A964QWZ8-F1
#
_cell.length_a   1.000
_cell.length_b   1.000
_cell.length_c   1.000
_cell.angle_alpha   90.00
_cell.angle_beta   90.00
_cell.angle_gamma   90.00
#
_symmetry.space_group_name_H-M   'P 1'
#
loop_
_entity.id
_entity.type
_entity.pdbx_description
1 polymer ?
#
loop_
_entity_poly.entity_id
_entity_poly.type
_entity_poly.pdbx_seq_one_letter_code
_entity_poly.pdbx_strand_id
1 'polypeptide(L)'
;MRNLRRPSLVALAVVAYCGWRAFDLVDAWRDSPFDKFGWLALIVWLSPLAWLLARAEADPNLPNEIPVLLWIGLGLSLFGTLGAFNAFHYAGLACALVGMVRWAPRNLPWLLASVGWMPVFGYYVSQVMPQFMLPARILVALLGAAWTIRAASRRCAREKP
;
A
#
# COMPACT_ATOMS: atom_id res chain seq x y z
N MET A 1 -20.68 7.16 -11.42
CA MET A 1 -19.96 6.85 -10.17
C MET A 1 -19.83 5.35 -10.03
N ARG A 2 -18.72 4.73 -10.45
CA ARG A 2 -18.48 3.31 -10.12
C ARG A 2 -17.97 3.17 -8.68
N ASN A 3 -18.92 3.07 -7.75
CA ASN A 3 -19.02 2.10 -6.67
C ASN A 3 -17.68 1.47 -6.23
N LEU A 4 -17.04 2.13 -5.25
CA LEU A 4 -16.00 1.48 -4.46
C LEU A 4 -16.71 0.71 -3.36
N ARG A 5 -16.35 -0.55 -3.22
CA ARG A 5 -17.00 -1.46 -2.30
C ARG A 5 -16.52 -1.18 -0.88
N ARG A 6 -17.42 -1.17 0.11
CA ARG A 6 -16.97 -1.20 1.51
C ARG A 6 -16.12 -2.46 1.72
N PRO A 7 -14.99 -2.35 2.43
CA PRO A 7 -14.12 -3.50 2.66
C PRO A 7 -14.91 -4.60 3.40
N SER A 8 -14.84 -5.83 2.89
CA SER A 8 -15.47 -6.97 3.54
C SER A 8 -14.75 -7.30 4.85
N LEU A 9 -15.43 -7.98 5.78
CA LEU A 9 -14.80 -8.47 7.01
C LEU A 9 -13.56 -9.34 6.71
N VAL A 10 -13.62 -10.14 5.64
CA VAL A 10 -12.48 -10.95 5.17
C VAL A 10 -11.31 -10.05 4.77
N ALA A 11 -11.55 -8.97 4.03
CA ALA A 11 -10.49 -8.04 3.64
C ALA A 11 -9.84 -7.36 4.86
N LEU A 12 -10.65 -6.94 5.84
CA LEU A 12 -10.14 -6.37 7.09
C LEU A 12 -9.32 -7.40 7.88
N ALA A 13 -9.78 -8.65 7.95
CA ALA A 13 -9.04 -9.73 8.61
C ALA A 13 -7.69 -10.01 7.94
N VAL A 14 -7.65 -10.03 6.60
CA VAL A 14 -6.39 -10.21 5.84
C VAL A 14 -5.43 -9.05 6.09
N VAL A 15 -5.92 -7.80 6.04
CA VAL A 15 -5.08 -6.61 6.33
C VAL A 15 -4.58 -6.62 7.77
N ALA A 16 -5.43 -6.97 8.74
CA ALA A 16 -5.04 -7.08 10.15
C ALA A 16 -3.96 -8.16 10.34
N TYR A 17 -4.13 -9.33 9.71
CA TYR A 17 -3.14 -10.40 9.73
C TYR A 17 -1.80 -9.95 9.11
N CYS A 18 -1.84 -9.35 7.91
CA CYS A 18 -0.63 -8.84 7.27
C CYS A 18 0.04 -7.73 8.09
N GLY A 19 -0.75 -6.87 8.74
CA GLY A 19 -0.26 -5.83 9.65
C GLY A 19 0.43 -6.39 10.88
N TRP A 20 -0.16 -7.41 11.52
CA TRP A 20 0.48 -8.14 12.62
C TRP A 20 1.81 -8.74 12.19
N ARG A 21 1.83 -9.43 11.04
CA ARG A 21 3.06 -10.07 10.53
C ARG A 21 4.15 -9.09 10.12
N ALA A 22 3.80 -7.82 9.89
CA ALA A 22 4.71 -6.74 9.58
C ALA A 22 4.95 -5.79 10.77
N PHE A 23 4.66 -6.22 12.01
CA PHE A 23 4.80 -5.36 13.19
C PHE A 23 6.26 -5.00 13.50
N ASP A 24 7.20 -5.85 13.11
CA ASP A 24 8.65 -5.60 13.15
C ASP A 24 9.08 -4.37 12.33
N LEU A 25 8.23 -3.90 11.41
CA LEU A 25 8.41 -2.63 10.70
C LEU A 25 8.51 -1.44 11.67
N VAL A 26 7.78 -1.49 12.79
CA VAL A 26 7.79 -0.43 13.81
C VAL A 26 9.14 -0.40 14.52
N ASP A 27 9.67 -1.58 14.88
CA ASP A 27 10.99 -1.71 15.49
C ASP A 27 12.08 -1.26 14.51
N ALA A 28 11.97 -1.65 13.23
CA ALA A 28 12.87 -1.19 12.17
C ALA A 28 12.88 0.34 12.04
N TRP A 29 11.71 0.99 12.06
CA TRP A 29 11.64 2.46 12.05
C TRP A 29 12.17 3.08 13.34
N ARG A 30 12.08 2.41 14.48
CA ARG A 30 12.57 2.95 15.75
C ARG A 30 14.09 2.90 15.85
N ASP A 31 14.66 1.76 15.49
CA ASP A 31 16.04 1.42 15.83
C ASP A 31 17.04 1.73 14.72
N SER A 32 16.60 1.69 13.44
CA SER A 32 17.49 2.03 12.32
C SER A 32 17.49 3.54 12.05
N PRO A 33 18.66 4.21 12.11
CA PRO A 33 18.76 5.65 11.82
C PRO A 33 18.35 5.98 10.38
N PHE A 34 18.46 5.01 9.47
CA PHE A 34 18.07 5.13 8.07
C PHE A 34 16.56 4.91 7.84
N ASP A 35 15.85 4.37 8.83
CA ASP A 35 14.44 4.02 8.72
C ASP A 35 13.53 4.88 9.60
N LYS A 36 14.10 5.76 10.42
CA LYS A 36 13.41 6.64 11.37
C LYS A 36 12.21 7.41 10.81
N PHE A 37 12.25 7.71 9.52
CA PHE A 37 11.20 8.48 8.83
C PHE A 37 10.40 7.66 7.82
N GLY A 38 10.56 6.32 7.81
CA GLY A 38 9.81 5.44 6.91
C GLY A 38 8.29 5.53 7.13
N TRP A 39 7.85 5.76 8.36
CA TRP A 39 6.44 5.97 8.71
C TRP A 39 5.82 7.18 8.00
N LEU A 40 6.58 8.26 7.76
CA LEU A 40 6.09 9.42 7.03
C LEU A 40 5.78 9.06 5.58
N ALA A 41 6.68 8.30 4.94
CA ALA A 41 6.46 7.79 3.59
C ALA A 41 5.25 6.85 3.53
N LEU A 42 5.02 6.03 4.57
CA LEU A 42 3.82 5.19 4.67
C LEU A 42 2.56 6.06 4.74
N ILE A 43 2.51 7.10 5.58
CA ILE A 43 1.35 7.99 5.70
C ILE A 43 1.03 8.65 4.34
N VAL A 44 2.05 9.19 3.67
CA VAL A 44 1.88 9.78 2.33
C VAL A 44 1.35 8.74 1.35
N TRP A 45 1.94 7.54 1.36
CA TRP A 45 1.54 6.44 0.49
C TRP A 45 0.11 5.93 0.78
N LEU A 46 -0.36 5.99 2.03
CA LEU A 46 -1.72 5.61 2.43
C LEU A 46 -2.79 6.65 2.05
N SER A 47 -2.40 7.89 1.74
CA SER A 47 -3.36 8.96 1.44
C SER A 47 -4.36 8.66 0.30
N PRO A 48 -4.01 7.99 -0.82
CA PRO A 48 -4.98 7.62 -1.85
C PRO A 48 -5.97 6.58 -1.36
N LEU A 49 -5.55 5.65 -0.49
CA LEU A 49 -6.42 4.63 0.08
C LEU A 49 -7.52 5.30 0.92
N ALA A 50 -7.14 6.21 1.82
CA ALA A 50 -8.09 6.97 2.62
C ALA A 50 -9.05 7.78 1.74
N TRP A 51 -8.54 8.47 0.72
CA TRP A 51 -9.35 9.25 -0.21
C TRP A 51 -10.33 8.39 -1.03
N LEU A 52 -9.89 7.23 -1.51
CA LEU A 52 -10.74 6.28 -2.25
C LEU A 52 -11.83 5.70 -1.33
N LEU A 53 -11.47 5.23 -0.14
CA LEU A 53 -12.43 4.67 0.82
C LEU A 53 -13.44 5.71 1.30
N ALA A 54 -13.04 6.97 1.49
CA ALA A 54 -13.96 8.05 1.87
C ALA A 54 -14.98 8.38 0.76
N ARG A 55 -14.62 8.15 -0.50
CA ARG A 55 -15.50 8.35 -1.67
C ARG A 55 -16.22 7.07 -2.10
N ALA A 56 -16.15 6.02 -1.28
CA ALA A 56 -16.71 4.74 -1.61
C ALA A 56 -18.21 4.68 -1.29
N GLU A 57 -19.02 4.78 -2.33
CA GLU A 57 -20.45 4.48 -2.25
C GLU A 57 -20.67 2.98 -2.27
N ALA A 58 -21.39 2.48 -1.26
CA ALA A 58 -21.75 1.07 -1.18
C ALA A 58 -22.77 0.73 -2.27
N ASP A 59 -22.35 -0.05 -3.27
CA ASP A 59 -23.27 -0.62 -4.26
C ASP A 59 -23.67 -2.03 -3.86
N PRO A 60 -24.96 -2.27 -3.55
CA PRO A 60 -25.45 -3.59 -3.20
C PRO A 60 -25.40 -4.59 -4.35
N ASN A 61 -25.29 -4.14 -5.61
CA ASN A 61 -25.37 -5.00 -6.80
C ASN A 61 -24.01 -5.52 -7.30
N LEU A 62 -22.90 -5.05 -6.72
CA LEU A 62 -21.56 -5.50 -7.10
C LEU A 62 -21.22 -6.84 -6.42
N PRO A 63 -20.92 -7.91 -7.19
CA PRO A 63 -20.64 -9.23 -6.64
C PRO A 63 -19.52 -9.21 -5.59
N ASN A 64 -19.66 -10.08 -4.59
CA ASN A 64 -18.78 -10.16 -3.43
C ASN A 64 -17.46 -10.89 -3.69
N GLU A 65 -16.81 -10.58 -4.81
CA GLU A 65 -15.54 -11.19 -5.15
C GLU A 65 -14.43 -10.63 -4.26
N ILE A 66 -13.68 -11.55 -3.65
CA ILE A 66 -12.49 -11.21 -2.87
C ILE A 66 -11.41 -10.77 -3.86
N PRO A 67 -10.88 -9.54 -3.77
CA PRO A 67 -9.82 -9.08 -4.67
C PRO A 67 -8.61 -10.02 -4.67
N VAL A 68 -8.16 -10.42 -5.86
CA VAL A 68 -6.98 -11.29 -6.07
C VAL A 68 -5.76 -10.78 -5.29
N LEU A 69 -5.60 -9.46 -5.16
CA LEU A 69 -4.51 -8.85 -4.41
C LEU A 69 -4.51 -9.18 -2.91
N LEU A 70 -5.68 -9.41 -2.30
CA LEU A 70 -5.75 -9.84 -0.90
C LEU A 70 -5.17 -11.25 -0.74
N TRP A 71 -5.51 -12.16 -1.66
CA TRP A 71 -4.95 -13.52 -1.68
C TRP A 71 -3.46 -13.52 -1.94
N ILE A 72 -2.99 -12.70 -2.89
CA ILE A 72 -1.55 -12.48 -3.12
C ILE A 72 -0.89 -11.95 -1.84
N GLY A 73 -1.49 -10.95 -1.20
CA GLY A 73 -0.95 -10.36 0.03
C GLY A 73 -0.84 -11.37 1.17
N LEU A 74 -1.89 -12.19 1.36
CA LEU A 74 -1.89 -13.28 2.34
C LEU A 74 -0.82 -14.33 2.00
N GLY A 75 -0.73 -14.75 0.74
CA GLY A 75 0.26 -15.72 0.29
C GLY A 75 1.70 -15.23 0.48
N LEU A 76 1.98 -13.97 0.14
CA LEU A 76 3.29 -13.34 0.40
C LEU A 76 3.62 -13.32 1.89
N SER A 77 2.65 -12.95 2.74
CA SER A 77 2.86 -12.93 4.18
C SER A 77 3.10 -14.34 4.76
N LEU A 78 2.40 -15.35 4.26
CA LEU A 78 2.65 -16.74 4.65
C LEU A 78 4.03 -17.22 4.18
N PHE A 79 4.42 -16.90 2.94
CA PHE A 79 5.73 -17.24 2.39
C PHE A 79 6.87 -16.58 3.16
N GLY A 80 6.70 -15.32 3.57
CA GLY A 80 7.63 -14.63 4.46
C GLY A 80 7.85 -15.35 5.80
N THR A 81 6.81 -16.01 6.32
CA THR A 81 6.90 -16.81 7.55
C THR A 81 7.76 -18.05 7.35
N LEU A 82 7.61 -18.74 6.22
CA LEU A 82 8.37 -19.96 5.91
C LEU A 82 9.85 -19.68 5.67
N GLY A 83 10.17 -18.54 5.05
CA GLY A 83 11.54 -18.17 4.70
C GLY A 83 12.24 -17.20 5.67
N ALA A 84 11.57 -16.76 6.74
CA ALA A 84 12.08 -15.71 7.65
C ALA A 84 12.50 -14.41 6.93
N PHE A 85 11.79 -14.05 5.85
CA PHE A 85 12.08 -12.88 5.03
C PHE A 85 11.04 -11.79 5.26
N ASN A 86 11.37 -10.80 6.12
CA ASN A 86 10.45 -9.72 6.49
C ASN A 86 9.99 -8.88 5.29
N ALA A 87 10.81 -8.78 4.24
CA ALA A 87 10.45 -8.11 2.99
C ALA A 87 9.13 -8.64 2.38
N PHE A 88 8.86 -9.94 2.48
CA PHE A 88 7.61 -10.52 1.98
C PHE A 88 6.41 -10.16 2.87
N HIS A 89 6.58 -9.98 4.18
CA HIS A 89 5.53 -9.46 5.06
C HIS A 89 5.15 -8.03 4.66
N TYR A 90 6.14 -7.17 4.37
CA TYR A 90 5.90 -5.79 3.94
C TYR A 90 5.20 -5.73 2.57
N ALA A 91 5.67 -6.53 1.60
CA ALA A 91 5.03 -6.64 0.30
C ALA A 91 3.59 -7.19 0.43
N GLY A 92 3.39 -8.18 1.30
CA GLY A 92 2.08 -8.74 1.61
C GLY A 92 1.11 -7.70 2.18
N LEU A 93 1.58 -6.86 3.11
CA LEU A 93 0.82 -5.73 3.66
C LEU A 93 0.48 -4.70 2.58
N ALA A 94 1.43 -4.32 1.73
CA ALA A 94 1.19 -3.40 0.61
C ALA A 94 0.12 -3.93 -0.34
N CYS A 95 0.21 -5.21 -0.74
CA CYS A 95 -0.79 -5.88 -1.57
C CYS A 95 -2.16 -5.93 -0.88
N ALA A 96 -2.21 -6.23 0.42
CA ALA A 96 -3.45 -6.30 1.17
C ALA A 96 -4.16 -4.93 1.25
N LEU A 97 -3.40 -3.87 1.53
CA LEU A 97 -3.91 -2.49 1.59
C LEU A 97 -4.42 -1.99 0.24
N VAL A 98 -3.67 -2.22 -0.84
CA VAL A 98 -4.14 -1.91 -2.21
C VAL A 98 -5.32 -2.80 -2.61
N GLY A 99 -5.36 -4.03 -2.11
CA GLY A 99 -6.46 -4.97 -2.28
C GLY A 99 -7.76 -4.56 -1.59
N MET A 100 -7.73 -3.57 -0.68
CA MET A 100 -8.95 -2.99 -0.10
C MET A 100 -9.77 -2.18 -1.10
N VAL A 101 -9.17 -1.78 -2.22
CA VAL A 101 -9.87 -1.09 -3.31
C VAL A 101 -9.93 -1.98 -4.55
N ARG A 102 -10.87 -1.70 -5.44
CA ARG A 102 -10.99 -2.44 -6.71
C ARG A 102 -9.69 -2.32 -7.51
N TRP A 103 -9.05 -3.47 -7.76
CA TRP A 103 -7.81 -3.52 -8.53
C TRP A 103 -8.02 -3.01 -9.95
N ALA A 104 -7.05 -2.23 -10.42
CA ALA A 104 -6.94 -1.78 -11.80
C ALA A 104 -5.45 -1.60 -12.14
N PRO A 105 -5.00 -1.91 -13.37
CA PRO A 105 -3.59 -1.78 -13.75
C PRO A 105 -2.99 -0.38 -13.51
N ARG A 106 -3.82 0.66 -13.58
CA ARG A 106 -3.44 2.04 -13.24
C ARG A 106 -2.99 2.24 -11.78
N ASN A 107 -3.34 1.34 -10.87
CA ASN A 107 -2.94 1.39 -9.47
C ASN A 107 -1.55 0.73 -9.27
N LEU A 108 -0.99 0.11 -10.31
CA LEU A 108 0.32 -0.54 -10.24
C LEU A 108 1.44 0.43 -9.83
N PRO A 109 1.55 1.68 -10.36
CA PRO A 109 2.56 2.62 -9.89
C PRO A 109 2.44 2.95 -8.40
N TRP A 110 1.22 2.99 -7.87
CA TRP A 110 0.99 3.18 -6.43
C TRP A 110 1.40 1.96 -5.62
N LEU A 111 1.07 0.75 -6.06
CA LEU A 111 1.55 -0.47 -5.43
C LEU A 111 3.10 -0.53 -5.43
N LEU A 112 3.75 -0.22 -6.55
CA LEU A 112 5.21 -0.22 -6.67
C LEU A 112 5.86 0.86 -5.78
N ALA A 113 5.20 2.01 -5.62
CA ALA A 113 5.66 3.06 -4.72
C ALA A 113 5.66 2.66 -3.23
N SER A 114 5.06 1.52 -2.86
CA SER A 114 5.12 1.01 -1.49
C SER A 114 6.54 0.71 -1.02
N VAL A 115 7.44 0.39 -1.96
CA VAL A 115 8.87 0.20 -1.67
C VAL A 115 9.47 1.40 -0.95
N GLY A 116 8.97 2.62 -1.20
CA GLY A 116 9.48 3.85 -0.58
C GLY A 116 9.39 3.89 0.95
N TRP A 117 8.47 3.16 1.59
CA TRP A 117 8.40 3.09 3.06
C TRP A 117 9.04 1.83 3.65
N MET A 118 9.44 0.86 2.81
CA MET A 118 10.04 -0.39 3.27
C MET A 118 11.51 -0.22 3.69
N PRO A 119 12.01 -0.97 4.69
CA PRO A 119 13.40 -0.89 5.13
C PRO A 119 14.43 -1.25 4.05
N VAL A 120 14.08 -2.19 3.17
CA VAL A 120 14.92 -2.62 2.05
C VAL A 120 15.34 -1.42 1.18
N PHE A 121 14.43 -0.48 0.92
CA PHE A 121 14.75 0.72 0.15
C PHE A 121 15.72 1.63 0.89
N GLY A 122 15.54 1.79 2.21
CA GLY A 122 16.46 2.52 3.08
C GLY A 122 17.89 2.01 2.97
N TYR A 123 18.05 0.69 3.10
CA TYR A 123 19.34 0.02 2.98
C TYR A 123 20.02 0.29 1.64
N TYR A 124 19.32 0.14 0.52
CA TYR A 124 19.94 0.38 -0.80
C TYR A 124 20.31 1.84 -1.02
N VAL A 125 19.44 2.78 -0.65
CA VAL A 125 19.74 4.21 -0.84
C VAL A 125 20.85 4.69 0.09
N SER A 126 20.95 4.16 1.31
CA SER A 126 22.01 4.54 2.25
C SER A 126 23.41 4.15 1.76
N GLN A 127 23.54 3.10 0.94
CA GLN A 127 24.83 2.69 0.36
C GLN A 127 25.33 3.67 -0.71
N VAL A 128 24.42 4.34 -1.43
CA VAL A 128 24.78 5.18 -2.59
C VAL A 128 24.70 6.67 -2.26
N MET A 129 23.65 7.08 -1.53
CA MET A 129 23.26 8.48 -1.34
C MET A 129 22.50 8.69 -0.01
N PRO A 130 23.16 8.52 1.15
CA PRO A 130 22.49 8.58 2.46
C PRO A 130 21.79 9.93 2.72
N GLN A 131 22.33 11.05 2.23
CA GLN A 131 21.73 12.38 2.37
C GLN A 131 20.39 12.55 1.64
N PHE A 132 20.11 11.73 0.61
CA PHE A 132 18.88 11.83 -0.19
C PHE A 132 17.83 10.80 0.20
N MET A 133 18.10 9.98 1.22
CA MET A 133 17.22 8.89 1.62
C MET A 133 15.80 9.36 1.97
N LEU A 134 15.64 10.32 2.88
CA LEU A 134 14.32 10.85 3.24
C LEU A 134 13.60 11.50 2.04
N PRO A 135 14.22 12.45 1.30
CA PRO A 135 13.61 13.02 0.10
C PRO A 135 13.18 11.96 -0.92
N ALA A 136 14.01 10.93 -1.15
CA ALA A 136 13.71 9.87 -2.10
C ALA A 136 12.48 9.06 -1.69
N ARG A 137 12.37 8.67 -0.41
CA ARG A 137 11.20 7.94 0.11
C ARG A 137 9.91 8.73 -0.08
N ILE A 138 9.93 9.99 0.33
CA ILE A 138 8.78 10.88 0.24
C ILE A 138 8.41 11.12 -1.23
N LEU A 139 9.39 11.35 -2.10
CA LEU A 139 9.16 11.53 -3.52
C LEU A 139 8.51 10.30 -4.15
N VAL A 140 9.02 9.10 -3.88
CA VAL A 140 8.43 7.84 -4.38
C VAL A 140 6.98 7.69 -3.91
N ALA A 141 6.72 7.89 -2.61
CA ALA A 141 5.38 7.81 -2.03
C ALA A 141 4.43 8.87 -2.63
N LEU A 142 4.89 10.11 -2.78
CA LEU A 142 4.14 11.22 -3.38
C LEU A 142 3.80 10.95 -4.84
N LEU A 143 4.75 10.47 -5.65
CA LEU A 143 4.53 10.18 -7.06
C LEU A 143 3.48 9.07 -7.23
N GLY A 144 3.59 7.98 -6.46
CA GLY A 144 2.59 6.92 -6.44
C GLY A 144 1.21 7.40 -6.01
N ALA A 145 1.16 8.23 -4.96
CA ALA A 145 -0.09 8.76 -4.44
C ALA A 145 -0.77 9.73 -5.42
N ALA A 146 -0.02 10.71 -5.92
CA ALA A 146 -0.50 11.71 -6.87
C ALA A 146 -0.97 11.05 -8.17
N TRP A 147 -0.27 10.02 -8.66
CA TRP A 147 -0.69 9.25 -9.83
C TRP A 147 -2.08 8.63 -9.64
N THR A 148 -2.31 7.92 -8.54
CA THR A 148 -3.60 7.26 -8.26
C THR A 148 -4.73 8.27 -8.10
N ILE A 149 -4.52 9.35 -7.36
CA ILE A 149 -5.52 10.40 -7.16
C ILE A 149 -5.87 11.08 -8.49
N ARG A 150 -4.87 11.39 -9.32
CA ARG A 150 -5.08 11.98 -10.66
C ARG A 150 -5.83 11.03 -11.58
N ALA A 151 -5.44 9.76 -11.60
CA ALA A 151 -6.07 8.72 -12.42
C ALA A 151 -7.52 8.43 -11.99
N ALA A 152 -7.82 8.55 -10.70
CA ALA A 152 -9.19 8.43 -10.18
C ALA A 152 -10.03 9.68 -10.50
N SER A 153 -9.48 10.88 -10.30
CA SER A 153 -10.15 12.16 -10.60
C SER A 153 -10.54 12.30 -12.08
N ARG A 154 -9.65 11.89 -13.01
CA ARG A 154 -9.94 11.90 -14.46
C ARG A 154 -11.14 11.05 -14.85
N ARG A 155 -11.40 9.95 -14.13
CA ARG A 155 -12.61 9.13 -14.38
C ARG A 155 -13.87 9.82 -13.91
N CYS A 156 -13.84 10.44 -12.72
CA CYS A 156 -14.99 11.21 -12.23
C CYS A 156 -15.38 12.34 -13.20
N ALA A 157 -14.40 13.01 -13.82
CA ALA A 157 -14.67 14.07 -14.78
C ALA A 157 -15.32 13.56 -16.09
N ARG A 158 -14.94 12.37 -16.57
CA ARG A 158 -15.51 11.77 -17.79
C ARG A 158 -16.92 11.20 -17.60
N GLU A 159 -17.32 10.94 -16.36
CA GLU A 159 -18.64 10.37 -16.04
C GLU A 159 -19.71 11.44 -15.77
N LYS A 160 -19.34 12.73 -15.72
CA LYS A 160 -20.33 13.82 -15.69
C LYS A 160 -20.80 14.09 -17.13
N PRO A 161 -22.10 13.92 -17.44
CA PRO A 161 -22.66 14.13 -18.77
C PRO A 161 -22.57 15.60 -19.21
#